data_AF-A0A9D1QYK9-F1
#
_entry.id   AF-A0A9D1QYK9-F1
#
_cell.length_a   1.000
_cell.length_b   1.000
_cell.length_c   1.000
_cell.angle_alpha   90.00
_cell.angle_beta   90.00
_cell.angle_gamma   90.00
#
_symmetry.space_group_name_H-M   'P 1'
#
loop_
_entity.id
_entity.type
_entity.pdbx_description
1 polymer ?
#
loop_
_entity_poly.entity_id
_entity_poly.type
_entity_poly.pdbx_seq_one_letter_code
_entity_poly.pdbx_strand_id
1 'polypeptide(L)'
;MPLMNTAFVPGHCREAVESMAEGPRRDIALAEYHYFSGQPEAAAKAAEPYLTSPDMGARLSACLIYAFANLSLKHIQRAEFARGELNALLAEAGGQVPHFRAAAAFVAFVGTVLLHLPLPEEMPQAESFLPLLPPGLRAFALYVQAHYLYLKKEYAHSAGIVEATLAMGAASYPIPAIYLHLIAVMDSMSLKQTDRAEAHLLAAWEIARPDDLIEGFGEHHGLLGAMLEAVIKPKWPEDFKRIIGITYRFSSGWRRVHNPMTGHDVADDLTTT
;
A
#
# COMPACT_ATOMS: atom_id res chain seq x y z
N MET A 1 10.08 3.24 -5.44
CA MET A 1 8.95 3.96 -4.84
C MET A 1 9.45 5.33 -4.35
N PRO A 2 9.96 6.19 -5.25
CA PRO A 2 10.42 7.53 -4.92
C PRO A 2 9.39 8.40 -4.18
N LEU A 3 8.11 8.39 -4.56
CA LEU A 3 7.12 9.25 -3.91
C LEU A 3 6.79 8.76 -2.49
N MET A 4 6.56 7.46 -2.31
CA MET A 4 6.38 6.85 -0.99
C MET A 4 7.54 7.14 -0.03
N ASN A 5 8.75 7.31 -0.57
CA ASN A 5 9.94 7.65 0.21
C ASN A 5 10.20 9.17 0.32
N THR A 6 9.30 10.02 -0.14
CA THR A 6 9.47 11.48 -0.10
C THR A 6 8.69 12.05 1.08
N ALA A 7 9.38 12.84 1.90
CA ALA A 7 8.72 13.68 2.89
C ALA A 7 8.17 14.92 2.19
N PHE A 8 6.91 15.26 2.45
CA PHE A 8 6.27 16.45 1.91
C PHE A 8 5.18 16.95 2.87
N VAL A 9 4.78 18.21 2.71
CA VAL A 9 3.67 18.80 3.45
C VAL A 9 2.36 18.39 2.77
N PRO A 10 1.33 17.89 3.49
CA PRO A 10 0.03 17.61 2.92
C PRO A 10 -0.52 18.80 2.12
N GLY A 11 -1.01 18.53 0.91
CA GLY A 11 -1.45 19.52 -0.08
C GLY A 11 -0.39 19.87 -1.13
N HIS A 12 0.83 19.34 -0.99
CA HIS A 12 1.97 19.62 -1.88
C HIS A 12 2.56 18.34 -2.50
N CYS A 13 1.82 17.24 -2.55
CA CYS A 13 2.32 15.96 -3.11
C CYS A 13 2.74 16.10 -4.58
N ARG A 14 1.92 16.79 -5.39
CA ARG A 14 2.25 17.04 -6.81
C ARG A 14 3.49 17.91 -6.98
N GLU A 15 3.63 18.95 -6.18
CA GLU A 15 4.83 19.80 -6.18
C GLU A 15 6.08 19.00 -5.80
N ALA A 16 5.97 18.08 -4.83
CA ALA A 16 7.06 17.19 -4.47
C ALA A 16 7.48 16.28 -5.64
N VAL A 17 6.53 15.76 -6.43
CA VAL A 17 6.82 15.00 -7.66
C VAL A 17 7.48 15.90 -8.71
N GLU A 18 6.92 17.08 -8.97
CA GLU A 18 7.38 18.02 -10.00
C GLU A 18 8.78 18.58 -9.69
N SER A 19 9.17 18.64 -8.42
CA SER A 19 10.52 19.04 -7.99
C SER A 19 11.61 18.02 -8.31
N MET A 20 11.24 16.76 -8.62
CA MET A 20 12.20 15.73 -9.00
C MET A 20 12.76 16.01 -10.41
N ALA A 21 14.05 15.74 -10.60
CA ALA A 21 14.67 15.82 -11.92
C ALA A 21 13.96 14.90 -12.93
N GLU A 22 13.86 15.36 -14.18
CA GLU A 22 13.22 14.59 -15.24
C GLU A 22 13.89 13.22 -15.43
N GLY A 23 13.08 12.19 -15.64
CA GLY A 23 13.55 10.83 -15.88
C GLY A 23 12.79 9.77 -15.06
N PRO A 24 13.32 8.53 -15.01
CA PRO A 24 12.62 7.38 -14.44
C PRO A 24 12.10 7.60 -13.02
N ARG A 25 12.87 8.33 -12.20
CA ARG A 25 12.49 8.62 -10.81
C ARG A 25 11.22 9.48 -10.74
N ARG A 26 11.12 10.55 -11.52
CA ARG A 26 9.94 11.43 -11.53
C ARG A 26 8.73 10.69 -12.12
N ASP A 27 8.94 9.93 -13.18
CA ASP A 27 7.85 9.23 -13.86
C ASP A 27 7.24 8.13 -12.98
N ILE A 28 8.06 7.39 -12.24
CA ILE A 28 7.58 6.44 -11.24
C ILE A 28 6.90 7.16 -10.07
N ALA A 29 7.42 8.30 -9.61
CA ALA A 29 6.77 9.08 -8.56
C ALA A 29 5.37 9.55 -9.01
N LEU A 30 5.20 9.90 -10.28
CA LEU A 30 3.90 10.23 -10.87
C LEU A 30 2.98 8.99 -10.96
N ALA A 31 3.52 7.82 -11.31
CA ALA A 31 2.77 6.57 -11.29
C ALA A 31 2.27 6.22 -9.87
N GLU A 32 3.12 6.41 -8.86
CA GLU A 32 2.76 6.28 -7.45
C GLU A 32 1.66 7.27 -7.05
N TYR A 33 1.77 8.54 -7.45
CA TYR A 33 0.73 9.54 -7.18
C TYR A 33 -0.62 9.12 -7.75
N HIS A 34 -0.65 8.73 -9.03
CA HIS A 34 -1.89 8.24 -9.66
C HIS A 34 -2.46 7.02 -8.94
N TYR A 35 -1.60 6.11 -8.48
CA TYR A 35 -2.03 4.94 -7.73
C TYR A 35 -2.67 5.33 -6.40
N PHE A 36 -1.94 6.08 -5.56
CA PHE A 36 -2.42 6.46 -4.23
C PHE A 36 -3.62 7.40 -4.27
N SER A 37 -3.83 8.13 -5.38
CA SER A 37 -5.03 8.94 -5.61
C SER A 37 -6.20 8.20 -6.28
N GLY A 38 -6.12 6.87 -6.40
CA GLY A 38 -7.22 6.06 -6.92
C GLY A 38 -7.50 6.19 -8.41
N GLN A 39 -6.45 6.42 -9.21
CA GLN A 39 -6.47 6.53 -10.66
C GLN A 39 -5.71 5.35 -11.30
N PRO A 40 -6.26 4.12 -11.26
CA PRO A 40 -5.53 2.91 -11.64
C PRO A 40 -5.14 2.88 -13.13
N GLU A 41 -5.95 3.45 -14.03
CA GLU A 41 -5.61 3.54 -15.46
C GLU A 41 -4.37 4.40 -15.68
N ALA A 42 -4.31 5.57 -15.03
CA ALA A 42 -3.18 6.47 -15.14
C ALA A 42 -1.92 5.88 -14.49
N ALA A 43 -2.08 5.22 -13.33
CA ALA A 43 -0.99 4.53 -12.65
C ALA A 43 -0.39 3.41 -13.50
N ALA A 44 -1.23 2.53 -14.04
CA ALA A 44 -0.79 1.43 -14.90
C ALA A 44 -0.10 1.95 -16.15
N LYS A 45 -0.67 2.96 -16.82
CA LYS A 45 -0.08 3.58 -18.02
C LYS A 45 1.28 4.22 -17.73
N ALA A 46 1.43 4.89 -16.60
CA ALA A 46 2.69 5.54 -16.22
C ALA A 46 3.77 4.52 -15.81
N ALA A 47 3.37 3.39 -15.19
CA ALA A 47 4.29 2.35 -14.77
C ALA A 47 4.74 1.42 -15.92
N GLU A 48 3.87 1.16 -16.91
CA GLU A 48 4.09 0.18 -17.98
C GLU A 48 5.44 0.29 -18.72
N PRO A 49 5.92 1.49 -19.11
CA PRO A 49 7.21 1.64 -19.81
C PRO A 49 8.42 1.17 -19.00
N TYR A 50 8.26 1.05 -17.68
CA TYR A 50 9.34 0.75 -16.75
C TYR A 50 9.40 -0.71 -16.31
N LEU A 51 8.45 -1.56 -16.75
CA LEU A 51 8.41 -2.99 -16.40
C LEU A 51 9.66 -3.76 -16.85
N THR A 52 10.33 -3.30 -17.91
CA THR A 52 11.58 -3.88 -18.42
C THR A 52 12.75 -2.88 -18.34
N SER A 53 12.63 -1.87 -17.47
CA SER A 53 13.66 -0.84 -17.33
C SER A 53 15.01 -1.43 -16.91
N PRO A 54 16.14 -0.93 -17.46
CA PRO A 54 17.47 -1.27 -16.96
C PRO A 54 17.72 -0.68 -15.57
N ASP A 55 16.98 0.36 -15.17
CA ASP A 55 16.99 0.84 -13.79
C ASP A 55 16.19 -0.12 -12.92
N MET A 56 16.91 -0.90 -12.11
CA MET A 56 16.29 -1.93 -11.30
C MET A 56 15.31 -1.38 -10.25
N GLY A 57 15.55 -0.17 -9.74
CA GLY A 57 14.68 0.48 -8.77
C GLY A 57 13.37 0.95 -9.43
N ALA A 58 13.46 1.52 -10.63
CA ALA A 58 12.30 1.87 -11.45
C ALA A 58 11.50 0.62 -11.81
N ARG A 59 12.18 -0.46 -12.22
CA ARG A 59 11.55 -1.75 -12.55
C ARG A 59 10.78 -2.35 -11.37
N LEU A 60 11.41 -2.48 -10.19
CA LEU A 60 10.74 -2.99 -8.98
C LEU A 60 9.50 -2.16 -8.61
N SER A 61 9.63 -0.83 -8.71
CA SER A 61 8.52 0.09 -8.39
C SER A 61 7.39 -0.02 -9.41
N ALA A 62 7.73 -0.09 -10.69
CA ALA A 62 6.79 -0.23 -11.79
C ALA A 62 6.00 -1.53 -11.68
N CYS A 63 6.68 -2.66 -11.43
CA CYS A 63 6.02 -3.95 -11.25
C CYS A 63 5.03 -3.92 -10.09
N LEU A 64 5.38 -3.30 -8.96
CA LEU A 64 4.46 -3.17 -7.82
C LEU A 64 3.22 -2.32 -8.17
N ILE A 65 3.42 -1.10 -8.67
CA ILE A 65 2.32 -0.20 -9.02
C ILE A 65 1.45 -0.80 -10.13
N TYR A 66 2.06 -1.39 -11.16
CA TYR A 66 1.34 -2.02 -12.26
C TYR A 66 0.54 -3.23 -11.78
N ALA A 67 1.10 -4.07 -10.90
CA ALA A 67 0.38 -5.22 -10.35
C ALA A 67 -0.91 -4.79 -9.64
N PHE A 68 -0.80 -3.87 -8.69
CA PHE A 68 -1.95 -3.43 -7.88
C PHE A 68 -2.94 -2.59 -8.68
N ALA A 69 -2.48 -1.68 -9.54
CA ALA A 69 -3.39 -0.93 -10.42
C ALA A 69 -4.24 -1.88 -11.29
N ASN A 70 -3.64 -2.95 -11.82
CA ASN A 70 -4.36 -3.93 -12.64
C ASN A 70 -5.34 -4.82 -11.85
N LEU A 71 -5.26 -4.86 -10.50
CA LEU A 71 -6.33 -5.42 -9.66
C LEU A 71 -7.60 -4.58 -9.81
N SER A 72 -7.49 -3.28 -9.59
CA SER A 72 -8.61 -2.33 -9.74
C SER A 72 -9.17 -2.28 -11.17
N LEU A 73 -8.33 -2.51 -12.19
CA LEU A 73 -8.75 -2.62 -13.60
C LEU A 73 -9.32 -4.00 -13.98
N LYS A 74 -9.30 -4.98 -13.07
CA LYS A 74 -9.72 -6.37 -13.32
C LYS A 74 -8.93 -7.09 -14.42
N HIS A 75 -7.73 -6.59 -14.73
CA HIS A 75 -6.80 -7.15 -15.70
C HIS A 75 -5.89 -8.20 -15.04
N ILE A 76 -6.47 -9.31 -14.58
CA ILE A 76 -5.77 -10.28 -13.70
C ILE A 76 -4.51 -10.86 -14.33
N GLN A 77 -4.51 -11.12 -15.64
CA GLN A 77 -3.31 -11.61 -16.34
C GLN A 77 -2.13 -10.64 -16.26
N ARG A 78 -2.41 -9.32 -16.28
CA ARG A 78 -1.39 -8.28 -16.14
C ARG A 78 -0.89 -8.16 -14.70
N ALA A 79 -1.79 -8.30 -13.73
CA ALA A 79 -1.43 -8.34 -12.32
C ALA A 79 -0.52 -9.55 -12.00
N GLU A 80 -0.89 -10.74 -12.50
CA GLU A 80 -0.10 -11.96 -12.34
C GLU A 80 1.25 -11.89 -13.05
N PHE A 81 1.29 -11.32 -14.26
CA PHE A 81 2.55 -11.08 -14.96
C PHE A 81 3.51 -10.24 -14.11
N ALA A 82 3.06 -9.07 -13.63
CA ALA A 82 3.91 -8.19 -12.83
C ALA A 82 4.31 -8.83 -11.49
N ARG A 83 3.43 -9.63 -10.87
CA ARG A 83 3.76 -10.41 -9.68
C ARG A 83 4.81 -11.50 -9.95
N GLY A 84 4.72 -12.16 -11.11
CA GLY A 84 5.74 -13.10 -11.60
C GLY A 84 7.11 -12.45 -11.72
N GLU A 85 7.16 -11.25 -12.31
CA GLU A 85 8.40 -10.46 -12.41
C GLU A 85 8.96 -10.12 -11.02
N LEU A 86 8.12 -9.73 -10.05
CA LEU A 86 8.57 -9.46 -8.68
C LEU A 86 9.21 -10.68 -8.01
N ASN A 87 8.62 -11.87 -8.20
CA ASN A 87 9.18 -13.12 -7.66
C ASN A 87 10.51 -13.49 -8.34
N ALA A 88 10.61 -13.32 -9.66
CA ALA A 88 11.86 -13.54 -10.38
C ALA A 88 12.97 -12.61 -9.88
N LEU A 89 12.65 -11.32 -9.67
CA LEU A 89 13.60 -10.34 -9.14
C LEU A 89 14.06 -10.67 -7.72
N LEU A 90 13.18 -11.20 -6.87
CA LEU A 90 13.54 -11.68 -5.54
C LEU A 90 14.51 -12.87 -5.62
N ALA A 91 14.23 -13.86 -6.48
CA ALA A 91 15.06 -15.05 -6.65
C ALA A 91 16.46 -14.70 -7.19
N GLU A 92 16.54 -13.75 -8.13
CA GLU A 92 17.81 -13.27 -8.70
C GLU A 92 18.59 -12.33 -7.76
N ALA A 93 17.95 -11.82 -6.70
CA ALA A 93 18.56 -10.84 -5.81
C ALA A 93 19.75 -11.42 -5.02
N GLY A 94 19.86 -12.74 -4.85
CA GLY A 94 20.91 -13.39 -4.07
C GLY A 94 22.34 -12.96 -4.45
N GLY A 95 22.60 -12.69 -5.74
CA GLY A 95 23.90 -12.23 -6.25
C GLY A 95 24.10 -10.71 -6.25
N GLN A 96 23.11 -9.93 -5.81
CA GLN A 96 23.08 -8.47 -5.97
C GLN A 96 23.58 -7.72 -4.73
N VAL A 97 23.79 -6.40 -4.88
CA VAL A 97 24.18 -5.52 -3.77
C VAL A 97 23.13 -5.51 -2.65
N PRO A 98 23.52 -5.37 -1.37
CA PRO A 98 22.60 -5.47 -0.23
C PRO A 98 21.36 -4.58 -0.31
N HIS A 99 21.49 -3.35 -0.81
CA HIS A 99 20.35 -2.42 -0.96
C HIS A 99 19.34 -2.90 -2.00
N PHE A 100 19.79 -3.54 -3.08
CA PHE A 100 18.88 -4.11 -4.08
C PHE A 100 18.14 -5.31 -3.50
N ARG A 101 18.85 -6.20 -2.78
CA ARG A 101 18.23 -7.31 -2.05
C ARG A 101 17.14 -6.83 -1.09
N ALA A 102 17.42 -5.77 -0.33
CA ALA A 102 16.44 -5.20 0.57
C ALA A 102 15.22 -4.62 -0.16
N ALA A 103 15.42 -3.95 -1.30
CA ALA A 103 14.34 -3.42 -2.11
C ALA A 103 13.47 -4.54 -2.73
N ALA A 104 14.10 -5.60 -3.24
CA ALA A 104 13.38 -6.76 -3.79
C ALA A 104 12.58 -7.49 -2.70
N ALA A 105 13.19 -7.72 -1.53
CA ALA A 105 12.51 -8.30 -0.37
C ALA A 105 11.31 -7.44 0.08
N PHE A 106 11.49 -6.12 0.18
CA PHE A 106 10.42 -5.19 0.51
C PHE A 106 9.24 -5.28 -0.46
N VAL A 107 9.50 -5.22 -1.77
CA VAL A 107 8.43 -5.24 -2.77
C VAL A 107 7.70 -6.59 -2.80
N ALA A 108 8.43 -7.70 -2.65
CA ALA A 108 7.83 -9.01 -2.51
C ALA A 108 6.98 -9.11 -1.24
N PHE A 109 7.47 -8.58 -0.11
CA PHE A 109 6.74 -8.55 1.16
C PHE A 109 5.43 -7.79 1.06
N VAL A 110 5.45 -6.61 0.44
CA VAL A 110 4.25 -5.82 0.14
C VAL A 110 3.29 -6.63 -0.73
N GLY A 111 3.77 -7.15 -1.86
CA GLY A 111 2.95 -7.88 -2.83
C GLY A 111 2.29 -9.13 -2.25
N THR A 112 2.95 -9.82 -1.33
CA THR A 112 2.42 -11.01 -0.69
C THR A 112 1.44 -10.68 0.42
N VAL A 113 1.83 -9.82 1.37
CA VAL A 113 1.02 -9.53 2.56
C VAL A 113 -0.27 -8.81 2.18
N LEU A 114 -0.24 -7.82 1.29
CA LEU A 114 -1.45 -7.08 0.91
C LEU A 114 -2.42 -7.92 0.06
N LEU A 115 -1.94 -8.98 -0.59
CA LEU A 115 -2.79 -9.98 -1.24
C LEU A 115 -3.27 -11.09 -0.27
N HIS A 116 -2.90 -10.99 1.01
CA HIS A 116 -3.14 -12.00 2.05
C HIS A 116 -2.69 -13.41 1.62
N LEU A 117 -1.55 -13.48 0.93
CA LEU A 117 -0.97 -14.73 0.47
C LEU A 117 -0.01 -15.31 1.51
N PRO A 118 0.25 -16.63 1.50
CA PRO A 118 1.32 -17.22 2.28
C PRO A 118 2.68 -16.59 1.91
N LEU A 119 3.52 -16.31 2.91
CA LEU A 119 4.88 -15.85 2.68
C LEU A 119 5.70 -16.93 1.96
N PRO A 120 6.48 -16.59 0.91
CA PRO A 120 7.43 -17.51 0.31
C PRO A 120 8.42 -18.06 1.33
N GLU A 121 8.84 -19.32 1.20
CA GLU A 121 9.82 -19.94 2.10
C GLU A 121 11.17 -19.19 2.08
N GLU A 122 11.54 -18.66 0.92
CA GLU A 122 12.77 -17.91 0.69
C GLU A 122 12.67 -16.44 1.13
N MET A 123 11.54 -16.01 1.68
CA MET A 123 11.37 -14.62 2.12
C MET A 123 12.31 -14.32 3.31
N PRO A 124 13.20 -13.32 3.18
CA PRO A 124 14.08 -12.96 4.28
C PRO A 124 13.29 -12.36 5.43
N GLN A 125 13.77 -12.60 6.66
CA GLN A 125 13.21 -11.99 7.86
C GLN A 125 13.23 -10.46 7.77
N ALA A 126 12.19 -9.80 8.27
CA ALA A 126 12.04 -8.34 8.19
C ALA A 126 13.27 -7.60 8.76
N GLU A 127 13.82 -8.09 9.86
CA GLU A 127 14.99 -7.57 10.54
C GLU A 127 16.25 -7.49 9.65
N SER A 128 16.32 -8.34 8.62
CA SER A 128 17.47 -8.40 7.70
C SER A 128 17.44 -7.32 6.62
N PHE A 129 16.26 -6.82 6.23
CA PHE A 129 16.12 -5.83 5.16
C PHE A 129 15.63 -4.46 5.63
N LEU A 130 14.85 -4.38 6.71
CA LEU A 130 14.34 -3.11 7.25
C LEU A 130 15.43 -2.06 7.50
N PRO A 131 16.59 -2.38 8.10
CA PRO A 131 17.63 -1.38 8.36
C PRO A 131 18.27 -0.80 7.09
N LEU A 132 18.18 -1.53 5.97
CA LEU A 132 18.75 -1.16 4.68
C LEU A 132 17.81 -0.31 3.82
N LEU A 133 16.52 -0.23 4.20
CA LEU A 133 15.53 0.56 3.49
C LEU A 133 15.66 2.06 3.83
N PRO A 134 15.47 2.95 2.85
CA PRO A 134 15.26 4.38 3.10
C PRO A 134 14.09 4.64 4.06
N PRO A 135 14.07 5.77 4.80
CA PRO A 135 13.15 5.93 5.93
C PRO A 135 11.65 5.82 5.60
N GLY A 136 11.20 6.38 4.47
CA GLY A 136 9.79 6.28 4.07
C GLY A 136 9.41 4.85 3.64
N LEU A 137 10.29 4.16 2.91
CA LEU A 137 10.07 2.74 2.56
C LEU A 137 10.11 1.83 3.79
N ARG A 138 10.98 2.14 4.76
CA ARG A 138 11.04 1.44 6.04
C ARG A 138 9.76 1.63 6.84
N ALA A 139 9.22 2.84 6.89
CA ALA A 139 7.94 3.12 7.52
C ALA A 139 6.80 2.34 6.85
N PHE A 140 6.77 2.30 5.52
CA PHE A 140 5.78 1.50 4.79
C PHE A 140 5.96 -0.01 5.04
N ALA A 141 7.19 -0.50 5.10
CA ALA A 141 7.47 -1.90 5.42
C ALA A 141 7.01 -2.27 6.85
N LEU A 142 7.13 -1.35 7.81
CA LEU A 142 6.60 -1.54 9.16
C LEU A 142 5.07 -1.52 9.21
N TYR A 143 4.41 -0.73 8.35
CA TYR A 143 2.97 -0.87 8.12
C TYR A 143 2.63 -2.28 7.61
N VAL A 144 3.36 -2.80 6.62
CA VAL A 144 3.11 -4.16 6.09
C VAL A 144 3.36 -5.22 7.17
N GLN A 145 4.38 -5.06 8.01
CA GLN A 145 4.63 -5.93 9.15
C GLN A 145 3.49 -5.88 10.18
N ALA A 146 2.97 -4.69 10.49
CA ALA A 146 1.81 -4.52 11.36
C ALA A 146 0.58 -5.23 10.75
N HIS A 147 0.33 -5.04 9.45
CA HIS A 147 -0.76 -5.72 8.74
C HIS A 147 -0.60 -7.25 8.78
N TYR A 148 0.61 -7.77 8.60
CA TYR A 148 0.88 -9.21 8.74
C TYR A 148 0.54 -9.75 10.15
N LEU A 149 0.86 -9.00 11.20
CA LEU A 149 0.49 -9.33 12.59
C LEU A 149 -1.02 -9.22 12.84
N TYR A 150 -1.68 -8.21 12.26
CA TYR A 150 -3.13 -8.08 12.28
C TYR A 150 -3.82 -9.33 11.69
N LEU A 151 -3.35 -9.83 10.55
CA LEU A 151 -3.89 -11.06 9.94
C LEU A 151 -3.70 -12.29 10.83
N LYS A 152 -2.67 -12.31 11.68
CA LYS A 152 -2.46 -13.32 12.74
C LYS A 152 -3.25 -13.07 14.02
N LYS A 153 -4.06 -12.02 14.07
CA LYS A 153 -4.83 -11.56 15.22
C LYS A 153 -3.99 -11.06 16.39
N GLU A 154 -2.73 -10.68 16.14
CA GLU A 154 -1.82 -10.06 17.11
C GLU A 154 -2.03 -8.53 17.18
N TYR A 155 -3.27 -8.08 17.35
CA TYR A 155 -3.66 -6.68 17.20
C TYR A 155 -2.90 -5.70 18.10
N ALA A 156 -2.65 -6.09 19.35
CA ALA A 156 -1.89 -5.24 20.29
C ALA A 156 -0.42 -5.08 19.87
N HIS A 157 0.17 -6.12 19.27
CA HIS A 157 1.54 -6.07 18.76
C HIS A 157 1.61 -5.21 17.49
N SER A 158 0.66 -5.41 16.57
CA SER A 158 0.48 -4.56 15.38
C SER A 158 0.35 -3.09 15.76
N ALA A 159 -0.57 -2.74 16.67
CA ALA A 159 -0.75 -1.39 17.16
C ALA A 159 0.53 -0.82 17.79
N GLY A 160 1.28 -1.63 18.55
CA GLY A 160 2.55 -1.23 19.14
C GLY A 160 3.61 -0.85 18.10
N ILE A 161 3.72 -1.62 17.00
CA ILE A 161 4.60 -1.29 15.87
C ILE A 161 4.20 0.05 15.26
N VAL A 162 2.90 0.26 15.04
CA VAL A 162 2.40 1.48 14.41
C VAL A 162 2.74 2.71 15.24
N GLU A 163 2.39 2.70 16.53
CA GLU A 163 2.61 3.83 17.44
C GLU A 163 4.11 4.17 17.55
N ALA A 164 4.96 3.14 17.68
CA ALA A 164 6.41 3.32 17.72
C ALA A 164 6.94 3.91 16.40
N THR A 165 6.46 3.41 15.26
CA THR A 165 6.90 3.86 13.93
C THR A 165 6.52 5.32 13.68
N LEU A 166 5.30 5.72 14.03
CA LEU A 166 4.83 7.10 13.94
C LEU A 166 5.65 8.03 14.86
N ALA A 167 5.87 7.64 16.11
CA ALA A 167 6.66 8.40 17.08
C ALA A 167 8.13 8.57 16.66
N MET A 168 8.67 7.61 15.89
CA MET A 168 10.05 7.63 15.38
C MET A 168 10.20 8.38 14.03
N GLY A 169 9.20 9.18 13.64
CA GLY A 169 9.31 10.11 12.51
C GLY A 169 8.65 9.67 11.21
N ALA A 170 7.91 8.54 11.21
CA ALA A 170 7.16 8.14 10.01
C ALA A 170 6.06 9.15 9.63
N ALA A 171 5.58 9.96 10.59
CA ALA A 171 4.64 11.04 10.34
C ALA A 171 5.13 12.09 9.31
N SER A 172 6.45 12.19 9.07
CA SER A 172 7.02 13.06 8.05
C SER A 172 6.89 12.52 6.62
N TYR A 173 6.44 11.29 6.44
CA TYR A 173 6.24 10.64 5.14
C TYR A 173 4.74 10.37 4.94
N PRO A 174 4.01 11.27 4.25
CA PRO A 174 2.53 11.23 4.24
C PRO A 174 1.93 9.91 3.77
N ILE A 175 2.45 9.31 2.69
CA ILE A 175 1.94 8.03 2.18
C ILE A 175 2.11 6.92 3.25
N PRO A 176 3.31 6.61 3.76
CA PRO A 176 3.46 5.67 4.88
C PRO A 176 2.60 6.00 6.11
N ALA A 177 2.51 7.27 6.48
CA ALA A 177 1.73 7.70 7.65
C ALA A 177 0.23 7.41 7.50
N ILE A 178 -0.35 7.61 6.31
CA ILE A 178 -1.75 7.24 6.01
C ILE A 178 -1.96 5.75 6.28
N TYR A 179 -1.14 4.89 5.67
CA TYR A 179 -1.29 3.45 5.81
C TYR A 179 -1.05 2.95 7.24
N LEU A 180 -0.08 3.54 7.95
CA LEU A 180 0.14 3.28 9.38
C LEU A 180 -1.10 3.63 10.21
N HIS A 181 -1.72 4.79 9.98
CA HIS A 181 -2.95 5.13 10.67
C HIS A 181 -4.11 4.19 10.33
N LEU A 182 -4.27 3.79 9.06
CA LEU A 182 -5.33 2.87 8.65
C LEU A 182 -5.21 1.49 9.34
N ILE A 183 -4.00 0.92 9.44
CA ILE A 183 -3.81 -0.32 10.20
C ILE A 183 -4.07 -0.13 11.70
N ALA A 184 -3.74 1.02 12.28
CA ALA A 184 -4.11 1.32 13.67
C ALA A 184 -5.64 1.48 13.87
N VAL A 185 -6.39 1.94 12.86
CA VAL A 185 -7.87 1.90 12.88
C VAL A 185 -8.33 0.44 12.97
N MET A 186 -7.82 -0.43 12.10
CA MET A 186 -8.16 -1.85 12.06
C MET A 186 -7.86 -2.55 13.40
N ASP A 187 -6.67 -2.33 13.95
CA ASP A 187 -6.25 -2.85 15.25
C ASP A 187 -7.17 -2.33 16.37
N SER A 188 -7.41 -1.02 16.41
CA SER A 188 -8.25 -0.39 17.43
C SER A 188 -9.68 -0.92 17.38
N MET A 189 -10.26 -1.10 16.19
CA MET A 189 -11.59 -1.69 16.03
C MET A 189 -11.63 -3.13 16.53
N SER A 190 -10.59 -3.92 16.24
CA SER A 190 -10.47 -5.31 16.71
C SER A 190 -10.30 -5.41 18.23
N LEU A 191 -9.67 -4.41 18.84
CA LEU A 191 -9.51 -4.25 20.29
C LEU A 191 -10.69 -3.53 20.96
N LYS A 192 -11.75 -3.18 20.21
CA LYS A 192 -12.94 -2.45 20.69
C LYS A 192 -12.62 -1.05 21.26
N GLN A 193 -11.61 -0.39 20.71
CA GLN A 193 -11.16 0.96 21.08
C GLN A 193 -11.65 1.98 20.05
N THR A 194 -12.96 2.21 19.99
CA THR A 194 -13.60 3.05 18.96
C THR A 194 -13.06 4.48 18.92
N ASP A 195 -12.80 5.08 20.08
CA ASP A 195 -12.32 6.47 20.15
C ASP A 195 -10.91 6.60 19.55
N ARG A 196 -10.06 5.59 19.74
CA ARG A 196 -8.72 5.53 19.11
C ARG A 196 -8.82 5.26 17.61
N ALA A 197 -9.75 4.41 17.20
CA ALA A 197 -10.02 4.16 15.79
C ALA A 197 -10.46 5.44 15.08
N GLU A 198 -11.39 6.21 15.65
CA GLU A 198 -11.81 7.51 15.10
C GLU A 198 -10.64 8.51 15.03
N ALA A 199 -9.83 8.60 16.10
CA ALA A 199 -8.68 9.50 16.14
C ALA A 199 -7.66 9.19 15.03
N HIS A 200 -7.30 7.92 14.84
CA HIS A 200 -6.40 7.53 13.76
C HIS A 200 -7.01 7.74 12.38
N LEU A 201 -8.31 7.47 12.21
CA LEU A 201 -8.98 7.70 10.94
C LEU A 201 -8.97 9.18 10.55
N LEU A 202 -9.26 10.08 11.49
CA LEU A 202 -9.20 11.53 11.25
C LEU A 202 -7.77 12.00 10.97
N ALA A 203 -6.76 11.47 11.67
CA ALA A 203 -5.36 11.75 11.37
C ALA A 203 -4.95 11.30 9.96
N ALA A 204 -5.33 10.09 9.53
CA ALA A 204 -5.12 9.62 8.17
C ALA A 204 -5.80 10.55 7.15
N TRP A 205 -7.03 10.97 7.45
CA TRP A 205 -7.85 11.80 6.57
C TRP A 205 -7.29 13.21 6.39
N GLU A 206 -6.82 13.85 7.46
CA GLU A 206 -6.16 15.16 7.41
C GLU A 206 -4.89 15.13 6.53
N ILE A 207 -4.15 14.01 6.55
CA ILE A 207 -2.96 13.84 5.70
C ILE A 207 -3.35 13.58 4.24
N ALA A 208 -4.35 12.73 4.00
CA ALA A 208 -4.69 12.25 2.67
C ALA A 208 -5.50 13.24 1.83
N ARG A 209 -6.50 13.90 2.45
CA ARG A 209 -7.53 14.68 1.76
C ARG A 209 -6.96 15.82 0.90
N PRO A 210 -5.97 16.62 1.34
CA PRO A 210 -5.48 17.75 0.55
C PRO A 210 -4.86 17.34 -0.80
N ASP A 211 -4.28 16.14 -0.87
CA ASP A 211 -3.61 15.60 -2.06
C ASP A 211 -4.43 14.50 -2.77
N ASP A 212 -5.65 14.24 -2.29
CA ASP A 212 -6.54 13.21 -2.81
C ASP A 212 -5.97 11.78 -2.69
N LEU A 213 -5.12 11.50 -1.69
CA LEU A 213 -4.45 10.20 -1.50
C LEU A 213 -5.38 9.16 -0.85
N ILE A 214 -6.44 8.78 -1.56
CA ILE A 214 -7.58 8.02 -1.02
C ILE A 214 -7.55 6.50 -1.27
N GLU A 215 -6.59 5.96 -2.04
CA GLU A 215 -6.55 4.53 -2.41
C GLU A 215 -6.53 3.62 -1.18
N GLY A 216 -5.68 3.92 -0.19
CA GLY A 216 -5.55 3.10 1.02
C GLY A 216 -6.86 2.94 1.81
N PHE A 217 -7.73 3.96 1.81
CA PHE A 217 -9.04 3.90 2.47
C PHE A 217 -9.97 2.92 1.75
N GLY A 218 -9.89 2.88 0.42
CA GLY A 218 -10.68 1.99 -0.42
C GLY A 218 -10.21 0.54 -0.31
N GLU A 219 -8.89 0.33 -0.32
CA GLU A 219 -8.25 -0.99 -0.17
C GLU A 219 -8.59 -1.66 1.16
N HIS A 220 -8.62 -0.89 2.25
CA HIS A 220 -8.82 -1.40 3.60
C HIS A 220 -10.27 -1.29 4.10
N HIS A 221 -11.19 -0.72 3.30
CA HIS A 221 -12.58 -0.42 3.72
C HIS A 221 -13.23 -1.53 4.54
N GLY A 222 -13.20 -2.77 4.04
CA GLY A 222 -13.82 -3.92 4.70
C GLY A 222 -13.25 -4.27 6.08
N LEU A 223 -12.04 -3.82 6.39
CA LEU A 223 -11.35 -4.04 7.66
C LEU A 223 -11.42 -2.83 8.62
N LEU A 224 -11.91 -1.68 8.15
CA LEU A 224 -12.03 -0.45 8.95
C LEU A 224 -13.25 -0.44 9.88
N GLY A 225 -14.01 -1.53 9.97
CA GLY A 225 -15.07 -1.69 10.98
C GLY A 225 -16.18 -0.63 10.92
N ALA A 226 -16.58 -0.25 9.71
CA ALA A 226 -17.57 0.80 9.44
C ALA A 226 -17.18 2.24 9.88
N MET A 227 -15.90 2.49 10.17
CA MET A 227 -15.45 3.83 10.56
C MET A 227 -15.57 4.87 9.45
N LEU A 228 -15.49 4.46 8.18
CA LEU A 228 -15.72 5.38 7.05
C LEU A 228 -17.17 5.84 6.99
N GLU A 229 -18.13 4.94 7.26
CA GLU A 229 -19.55 5.23 7.32
C GLU A 229 -19.91 6.12 8.53
N ALA A 230 -19.25 5.90 9.66
CA ALA A 230 -19.50 6.65 10.89
C ALA A 230 -18.88 8.06 10.86
N VAL A 231 -17.67 8.20 10.33
CA VAL A 231 -16.85 9.42 10.49
C VAL A 231 -16.74 10.22 9.19
N ILE A 232 -16.45 9.55 8.07
CA ILE A 232 -16.18 10.23 6.79
C ILE A 232 -17.48 10.56 6.06
N LYS A 233 -18.40 9.59 5.89
CA LYS A 233 -19.66 9.76 5.16
C LYS A 233 -20.48 10.97 5.59
N PRO A 234 -20.66 11.30 6.89
CA PRO A 234 -21.47 12.45 7.30
C PRO A 234 -20.82 13.80 6.98
N LYS A 235 -19.47 13.86 6.98
CA LYS A 235 -18.69 15.11 6.84
C LYS A 235 -18.23 15.35 5.39
N TRP A 236 -17.91 14.28 4.66
CA TRP A 236 -17.37 14.29 3.29
C TRP A 236 -18.06 13.22 2.43
N PRO A 237 -19.36 13.38 2.11
CA PRO A 237 -20.14 12.35 1.43
C PRO A 237 -19.66 12.05 0.00
N GLU A 238 -19.16 13.05 -0.73
CA GLU A 238 -18.65 12.83 -2.10
C GLU A 238 -17.31 12.07 -2.09
N ASP A 239 -16.42 12.40 -1.15
CA ASP A 239 -15.17 11.66 -0.98
C ASP A 239 -15.43 10.22 -0.54
N PHE A 240 -16.38 10.02 0.38
CA PHE A 240 -16.83 8.67 0.76
C PHE A 240 -17.30 7.86 -0.46
N LYS A 241 -18.12 8.43 -1.35
CA LYS A 241 -18.54 7.73 -2.58
C LYS A 241 -17.34 7.34 -3.46
N ARG A 242 -16.34 8.20 -3.58
CA ARG A 242 -15.11 7.92 -4.37
C ARG A 242 -14.31 6.78 -3.75
N ILE A 243 -14.15 6.78 -2.43
CA ILE A 243 -13.50 5.69 -1.66
C ILE A 243 -14.24 4.37 -1.89
N ILE A 244 -15.57 4.35 -1.79
CA ILE A 244 -16.37 3.15 -2.06
C ILE A 244 -16.22 2.66 -3.51
N GLY A 245 -16.12 3.58 -4.47
CA GLY A 245 -15.80 3.25 -5.85
C GLY A 245 -14.48 2.50 -6.01
N ILE A 246 -13.45 2.88 -5.23
CA ILE A 246 -12.16 2.17 -5.17
C ILE A 246 -12.37 0.79 -4.56
N THR A 247 -13.05 0.68 -3.41
CA THR A 247 -13.33 -0.60 -2.74
C THR A 247 -13.95 -1.63 -3.67
N TYR A 248 -14.97 -1.26 -4.45
CA TYR A 248 -15.62 -2.18 -5.38
C TYR A 248 -14.68 -2.68 -6.49
N ARG A 249 -13.88 -1.78 -7.07
CA ARG A 249 -12.95 -2.15 -8.14
C ARG A 249 -11.81 -3.01 -7.61
N PHE A 250 -11.18 -2.57 -6.53
CA PHE A 250 -10.03 -3.22 -5.92
C PHE A 250 -10.39 -4.62 -5.39
N SER A 251 -11.44 -4.74 -4.57
CA SER A 251 -11.83 -6.02 -3.96
C SER A 251 -12.17 -7.09 -5.00
N SER A 252 -12.84 -6.70 -6.10
CA SER A 252 -13.16 -7.60 -7.21
C SER A 252 -11.90 -8.15 -7.88
N GLY A 253 -10.88 -7.33 -8.14
CA GLY A 253 -9.62 -7.79 -8.70
C GLY A 253 -8.81 -8.62 -7.71
N TRP A 254 -8.72 -8.14 -6.47
CA TRP A 254 -8.00 -8.77 -5.37
C TRP A 254 -8.47 -10.20 -5.13
N ARG A 255 -9.79 -10.43 -5.05
CA ARG A 255 -10.37 -11.78 -4.83
C ARG A 255 -10.02 -12.76 -5.94
N ARG A 256 -9.92 -12.30 -7.18
CA ARG A 256 -9.55 -13.14 -8.34
C ARG A 256 -8.08 -13.59 -8.32
N VAL A 257 -7.24 -12.95 -7.52
CA VAL A 257 -5.85 -13.38 -7.25
C VAL A 257 -5.79 -14.17 -5.93
N HIS A 258 -6.44 -13.67 -4.88
CA HIS A 258 -6.42 -14.27 -3.54
C HIS A 258 -7.08 -15.65 -3.49
N ASN A 259 -8.33 -15.78 -3.95
CA ASN A 259 -9.13 -17.00 -3.76
C ASN A 259 -8.46 -18.23 -4.41
N PRO A 260 -7.97 -18.17 -5.67
CA PRO A 260 -7.30 -19.33 -6.29
C PRO A 260 -6.00 -19.73 -5.59
N MET A 261 -5.27 -18.78 -5.01
CA MET A 261 -3.98 -19.04 -4.38
C MET A 261 -4.09 -19.55 -2.95
N THR A 262 -5.15 -19.20 -2.23
CA THR A 262 -5.35 -19.58 -0.82
C THR A 262 -6.34 -20.72 -0.64
N GLY A 263 -7.17 -21.01 -1.64
CA GLY A 263 -8.28 -21.96 -1.53
C GLY A 263 -9.43 -21.44 -0.65
N HIS A 264 -9.41 -20.16 -0.27
CA HIS A 264 -10.51 -19.50 0.43
C HIS A 264 -11.52 -18.91 -0.56
N ASP A 265 -12.79 -18.85 -0.17
CA ASP A 265 -13.84 -18.19 -0.95
C ASP A 265 -14.31 -16.92 -0.24
N VAL A 266 -13.52 -15.85 -0.37
CA VAL A 266 -14.00 -14.52 0.02
C VAL A 266 -15.07 -14.13 -1.00
N ALA A 267 -16.31 -14.03 -0.55
CA ALA A 267 -17.49 -13.85 -1.40
C ALA A 267 -17.48 -12.53 -2.20
N ASP A 268 -18.19 -12.53 -3.35
CA ASP A 268 -18.15 -11.45 -4.33
C ASP A 268 -18.79 -10.14 -3.85
N ASP A 269 -19.74 -10.21 -2.91
CA ASP A 269 -20.59 -9.08 -2.60
C ASP A 269 -20.72 -8.84 -1.08
N LEU A 270 -20.21 -7.68 -0.63
CA LEU A 270 -20.92 -6.90 0.38
C LEU A 270 -22.14 -6.32 -0.33
N THR A 271 -23.24 -7.08 -0.40
CA THR A 271 -24.54 -6.52 -0.75
C THR A 271 -24.93 -5.51 0.32
N THR A 272 -24.55 -4.25 0.12
CA THR A 272 -25.14 -3.14 0.86
C THR A 272 -26.55 -2.93 0.33
N THR A 273 -27.54 -3.51 1.02
CA THR A 273 -28.95 -3.10 0.91
C THR A 273 -29.14 -1.69 1.43
#